data_AF-A0A1X3DM15-F1
#
_entry.id   AF-A0A1X3DM15-F1
#
_cell.length_a   1.000
_cell.length_b   1.000
_cell.length_c   1.000
_cell.angle_alpha   90.00
_cell.angle_beta   90.00
_cell.angle_gamma   90.00
#
_symmetry.space_group_name_H-M   'P 1'
#
loop_
_entity.id
_entity.type
_entity.pdbx_description
1 polymer ?
#
loop_
_entity_poly.entity_id
_entity_poly.type
_entity_poly.pdbx_seq_one_letter_code
_entity_poly.pdbx_strand_id
1 'polypeptide(L)'
;MKRSTKITLSVIALIGLALYMAYRWIACIDMGGTGQYKPDFCYNKPNWFERLQAKRETMNNIEEIKRNLEFTCVREQRPPLSEETQQLYHYALHRDLNHMWPGERGDGFWDNLLPYYRIAAANGDYKANVRLQFILSDGWTQVPEIEAEIEVHQLNKQLQKQLPATAYYLLKGYIEDGYGVSAPPDSELAFLRKAADMGSRDAQYVLGDMISSIDDDATRPFRLDLMKKLYQCAAEQGQKDAAYWLGMFLPDENKYKEAVDAYHLAIKSGKDSAARRLSRAFTGNLKEGDIDFLNLAQDAERARRYNIISDYLSTYDFMSPKVPDLDEIVPLPPAPLPEWDGKIAFQRWVEGKEPPKPSDELMKKLADQAKLDVKTGLPLAEPTQPEAAKAYSAHPVSSNPPQKPQTLSWRQKFKNLLS
;
A
#
# COMPACT_ATOMS: atom_id res chain seq x y z
N MET A 1 -39.12 66.91 -34.54
CA MET A 1 -39.12 66.66 -33.08
C MET A 1 -38.50 65.32 -32.63
N LYS A 2 -38.60 64.20 -33.38
CA LYS A 2 -38.09 62.87 -32.93
C LYS A 2 -36.56 62.64 -32.95
N ARG A 3 -35.79 63.43 -33.72
CA ARG A 3 -34.31 63.27 -33.82
C ARG A 3 -33.58 63.99 -32.68
N SER A 4 -34.09 65.15 -32.27
CA SER A 4 -33.55 65.93 -31.15
C SER A 4 -33.72 65.19 -29.82
N THR A 5 -34.87 64.57 -29.56
CA THR A 5 -35.16 63.77 -28.34
C THR A 5 -34.29 62.51 -28.22
N LYS A 6 -33.96 61.84 -29.33
CA LYS A 6 -33.01 60.71 -29.32
C LYS A 6 -31.59 61.15 -28.98
N ILE A 7 -31.15 62.28 -29.51
CA ILE A 7 -29.82 62.84 -29.19
C ILE A 7 -29.79 63.29 -27.72
N THR A 8 -30.84 63.93 -27.20
CA THR A 8 -30.90 64.31 -25.78
C THR A 8 -30.91 63.09 -24.87
N LEU A 9 -31.66 62.04 -25.19
CA LEU A 9 -31.66 60.80 -24.41
C LEU A 9 -30.30 60.08 -24.45
N SER A 10 -29.63 60.04 -25.61
CA SER A 10 -28.27 59.48 -25.71
C SER A 10 -27.25 60.28 -24.93
N VAL A 11 -27.33 61.62 -24.97
CA VAL A 11 -26.45 62.51 -24.19
C VAL A 11 -26.70 62.36 -22.69
N ILE A 12 -27.96 62.29 -22.26
CA ILE A 12 -28.33 62.04 -20.85
C ILE A 12 -27.84 60.66 -20.39
N ALA A 13 -27.96 59.62 -21.22
CA ALA A 13 -27.46 58.29 -20.92
C ALA A 13 -25.92 58.27 -20.80
N LEU A 14 -25.21 58.98 -21.70
CA LEU A 14 -23.75 59.10 -21.64
C LEU A 14 -23.29 59.92 -20.44
N ILE A 15 -23.99 60.99 -20.09
CA ILE A 15 -23.73 61.77 -18.87
C ILE A 15 -24.00 60.91 -17.62
N GLY A 16 -25.09 60.15 -17.60
CA GLY A 16 -25.40 59.22 -16.51
C GLY A 16 -24.33 58.13 -16.36
N LEU A 17 -23.84 57.57 -17.47
CA LEU A 17 -22.75 56.60 -17.48
C LEU A 17 -21.43 57.23 -17.00
N ALA A 18 -21.12 58.45 -17.43
CA ALA A 18 -19.92 59.18 -17.01
C ALA A 18 -19.95 59.51 -15.52
N LEU A 19 -21.11 59.96 -15.00
CA LEU A 19 -21.31 60.23 -13.57
C LEU A 19 -21.24 58.95 -12.74
N TYR A 20 -21.77 57.83 -13.23
CA TYR A 20 -21.67 56.53 -12.57
C TYR A 20 -20.22 56.02 -12.52
N MET A 21 -19.46 56.17 -13.60
CA MET A 21 -18.05 55.80 -13.65
C MET A 21 -17.20 56.71 -12.76
N ALA A 22 -17.47 58.02 -12.75
CA ALA A 22 -16.81 58.99 -11.87
C ALA A 22 -17.12 58.70 -10.39
N TYR A 23 -18.37 58.39 -10.06
CA TYR A 23 -18.76 57.98 -8.70
C TYR A 23 -18.03 56.70 -8.27
N ARG A 24 -17.96 55.67 -9.14
CA ARG A 24 -17.20 54.44 -8.83
C ARG A 24 -15.71 54.69 -8.65
N TRP A 25 -15.13 55.61 -9.41
CA TRP A 25 -13.72 55.97 -9.27
C TRP A 25 -13.46 56.76 -7.98
N ILE A 26 -14.25 57.80 -7.70
CA ILE A 26 -14.14 58.62 -6.48
C ILE A 26 -14.36 57.77 -5.21
N ALA A 27 -15.34 56.84 -5.24
CA ALA A 27 -15.64 55.96 -4.10
C ALA A 27 -14.52 54.97 -3.75
N CYS A 28 -13.53 54.78 -4.63
CA CYS A 28 -12.39 53.88 -4.39
C CYS A 28 -11.06 54.62 -4.11
N ILE A 29 -11.00 55.96 -4.29
CA ILE A 29 -9.83 56.79 -3.96
C ILE A 29 -9.73 56.96 -2.45
N ASP A 30 -8.57 56.63 -1.88
CA ASP A 30 -8.31 56.73 -0.45
C ASP A 30 -7.87 58.17 -0.11
N MET A 31 -8.80 58.99 0.36
CA MET A 31 -8.50 60.33 0.87
C MET A 31 -8.15 60.21 2.36
N GLY A 32 -6.87 59.92 2.64
CA GLY A 32 -6.33 59.56 3.95
C GLY A 32 -7.03 60.20 5.15
N GLY A 33 -7.83 59.39 5.84
CA GLY A 33 -8.56 59.75 7.06
C GLY A 33 -9.41 58.57 7.54
N THR A 34 -8.98 57.93 8.63
CA THR A 34 -9.69 56.90 9.42
C THR A 34 -10.61 55.93 8.63
N GLY A 35 -10.02 54.85 8.11
CA GLY A 35 -10.63 53.53 7.88
C GLY A 35 -12.14 53.45 7.63
N GLN A 36 -12.64 54.02 6.53
CA GLN A 36 -13.99 53.75 6.06
C GLN A 36 -14.03 52.50 5.16
N TYR A 37 -15.10 51.70 5.33
CA TYR A 37 -15.42 50.51 4.55
C TYR A 37 -15.54 50.85 3.05
N LYS A 38 -14.68 50.25 2.20
CA LYS A 38 -14.79 50.40 0.74
C LYS A 38 -15.95 49.54 0.22
N PRO A 39 -16.79 50.02 -0.72
CA PRO A 39 -17.83 49.22 -1.34
C PRO A 39 -17.27 47.96 -2.02
N ASP A 40 -18.05 46.87 -2.04
CA ASP A 40 -17.68 45.56 -2.62
C ASP A 40 -17.12 45.62 -4.05
N PHE A 41 -17.54 46.61 -4.84
CA PHE A 41 -17.12 46.80 -6.23
C PHE A 41 -15.74 47.45 -6.39
N CYS A 42 -15.11 47.92 -5.30
CA CYS A 42 -13.74 48.45 -5.26
C CYS A 42 -12.70 47.35 -5.06
N TYR A 43 -13.13 46.15 -4.66
CA TYR A 43 -12.27 44.97 -4.59
C TYR A 43 -12.32 44.27 -5.94
N ASN A 44 -11.15 44.00 -6.55
CA ASN A 44 -11.03 43.28 -7.82
C ASN A 44 -11.60 41.85 -7.68
N LYS A 45 -12.91 41.68 -7.90
CA LYS A 45 -13.52 40.37 -8.10
C LYS A 45 -13.28 39.99 -9.57
N PRO A 46 -12.75 38.79 -9.84
CA PRO A 46 -12.45 38.37 -11.20
C PRO A 46 -13.71 38.46 -12.06
N ASN A 47 -13.56 39.05 -13.24
CA ASN A 47 -14.66 39.20 -14.17
C ASN A 47 -15.10 37.82 -14.70
N TRP A 48 -16.23 37.76 -15.41
CA TRP A 48 -16.78 36.48 -15.85
C TRP A 48 -15.84 35.70 -16.80
N PHE A 49 -15.04 36.40 -17.61
CA PHE A 49 -14.05 35.76 -18.49
C PHE A 49 -12.90 35.15 -17.69
N GLU A 50 -12.38 35.87 -16.70
CA GLU A 50 -11.32 35.37 -15.79
C GLU A 50 -11.81 34.15 -15.01
N ARG A 51 -13.08 34.14 -14.56
CA ARG A 51 -13.67 32.96 -13.91
C ARG A 51 -13.83 31.77 -14.86
N LEU A 52 -14.18 32.00 -16.12
CA LEU A 52 -14.26 30.93 -17.12
C LEU A 52 -12.88 30.41 -17.54
N GLN A 53 -11.88 31.29 -17.62
CA GLN A 53 -10.49 30.91 -17.87
C GLN A 53 -9.96 30.08 -16.71
N ALA A 54 -10.08 30.55 -15.47
CA ALA A 54 -9.70 29.78 -14.28
C ALA A 54 -10.45 28.44 -14.21
N LYS A 55 -11.75 28.41 -14.54
CA LYS A 55 -12.51 27.15 -14.63
C LYS A 55 -11.98 26.25 -15.74
N ARG A 56 -11.64 26.78 -16.91
CA ARG A 56 -11.05 26.02 -18.03
C ARG A 56 -9.67 25.47 -17.67
N GLU A 57 -8.81 26.28 -17.05
CA GLU A 57 -7.49 25.86 -16.57
C GLU A 57 -7.62 24.79 -15.48
N THR A 58 -8.56 24.95 -14.54
CA THR A 58 -8.87 23.92 -13.53
C THR A 58 -9.34 22.63 -14.20
N MET A 59 -10.22 22.71 -15.19
CA MET A 59 -10.70 21.53 -15.93
C MET A 59 -9.58 20.85 -16.73
N ASN A 60 -8.74 21.62 -17.43
CA ASN A 60 -7.60 21.10 -18.18
C ASN A 60 -6.59 20.42 -17.24
N ASN A 61 -6.32 21.02 -16.07
CA ASN A 61 -5.47 20.45 -15.04
C ASN A 61 -6.07 19.15 -14.48
N ILE A 62 -7.39 19.11 -14.25
CA ILE A 62 -8.09 17.88 -13.84
C ILE A 62 -7.99 16.79 -14.91
N GLU A 63 -8.10 17.12 -16.20
CA GLU A 63 -7.94 16.15 -17.29
C GLU A 63 -6.52 15.60 -17.40
N GLU A 64 -5.51 16.44 -17.18
CA GLU A 64 -4.11 16.03 -17.12
C GLU A 64 -3.83 15.13 -15.91
N ILE A 65 -4.31 15.51 -14.71
CA ILE A 65 -4.23 14.68 -13.50
C ILE A 65 -4.89 13.32 -13.74
N LYS A 66 -6.07 13.29 -14.37
CA LYS A 66 -6.76 12.03 -14.69
C LYS A 66 -5.95 11.14 -15.62
N ARG A 67 -5.27 11.72 -16.61
CA ARG A 67 -4.40 11.00 -17.54
C ARG A 67 -3.16 10.45 -16.84
N ASN A 68 -2.52 11.26 -16.00
CA ASN A 68 -1.33 10.84 -15.23
C ASN A 68 -1.66 9.77 -14.19
N LEU A 69 -2.92 9.74 -13.73
CA LEU A 69 -3.43 8.76 -12.77
C LEU A 69 -4.15 7.56 -13.41
N GLU A 70 -4.17 7.47 -14.74
CA GLU A 70 -4.77 6.32 -15.44
C GLU A 70 -4.12 5.03 -14.95
N PHE A 71 -4.93 4.04 -14.57
CA PHE A 71 -4.47 2.78 -14.00
C PHE A 71 -5.13 1.62 -14.72
N THR A 72 -4.32 0.65 -15.11
CA THR A 72 -4.77 -0.63 -15.63
C THR A 72 -4.42 -1.70 -14.60
N CYS A 73 -5.38 -2.56 -14.26
CA CYS A 73 -5.12 -3.66 -13.34
C CYS A 73 -4.14 -4.65 -13.97
N VAL A 74 -2.93 -4.70 -13.42
CA VAL A 74 -1.91 -5.70 -13.75
C VAL A 74 -1.73 -6.60 -12.54
N ARG A 75 -1.57 -7.90 -12.78
CA ARG A 75 -1.27 -8.88 -11.74
C ARG A 75 0.17 -9.36 -11.91
N GLU A 76 0.94 -9.29 -10.84
CA GLU A 76 2.31 -9.81 -10.87
C GLU A 76 2.27 -11.35 -10.98
N GLN A 77 2.89 -11.87 -12.04
CA GLN A 77 2.99 -13.30 -12.25
C GLN A 77 4.01 -13.90 -11.29
N ARG A 78 3.61 -14.93 -10.55
CA ARG A 78 4.48 -15.63 -9.61
C ARG A 78 5.00 -16.90 -10.26
N PRO A 79 6.32 -17.06 -10.44
CA PRO A 79 6.86 -18.29 -11.01
C PRO A 79 6.57 -19.48 -10.09
N PRO A 80 6.38 -20.70 -10.63
CA PRO A 80 6.22 -21.89 -9.81
C PRO A 80 7.48 -22.12 -8.98
N LEU A 81 7.28 -22.61 -7.75
CA LEU A 81 8.38 -22.92 -6.82
C LEU A 81 8.66 -24.42 -6.85
N SER A 82 9.92 -24.80 -6.72
CA SER A 82 10.31 -26.21 -6.68
C SER A 82 9.97 -26.83 -5.33
N GLU A 83 9.60 -28.10 -5.31
CA GLU A 83 9.37 -28.85 -4.06
C GLU A 83 10.64 -28.90 -3.19
N GLU A 84 11.81 -29.01 -3.81
CA GLU A 84 13.10 -29.03 -3.13
C GLU A 84 13.36 -27.73 -2.35
N THR A 85 13.19 -26.57 -2.98
CA THR A 85 13.35 -25.27 -2.29
C THR A 85 12.23 -25.01 -1.29
N GLN A 86 11.00 -25.45 -1.60
CA GLN A 86 9.88 -25.35 -0.66
C GLN A 86 10.12 -26.20 0.59
N GLN A 87 10.78 -27.36 0.50
CA GLN A 87 11.16 -28.13 1.69
C GLN A 87 12.08 -27.32 2.62
N LEU A 88 13.11 -26.67 2.07
CA LEU A 88 14.01 -25.79 2.82
C LEU A 88 13.23 -24.62 3.45
N TYR A 89 12.39 -23.97 2.65
CA TYR A 89 11.59 -22.82 3.10
C TYR A 89 10.60 -23.20 4.21
N HIS A 90 9.83 -24.27 4.05
CA HIS A 90 8.84 -24.69 5.05
C HIS A 90 9.49 -25.17 6.34
N TYR A 91 10.60 -25.89 6.26
CA TYR A 91 11.37 -26.28 7.45
C TYR A 91 11.85 -25.05 8.24
N ALA A 92 12.48 -24.09 7.55
CA ALA A 92 12.96 -22.87 8.20
C ALA A 92 11.81 -22.01 8.73
N LEU A 93 10.74 -21.81 7.94
CA LEU A 93 9.58 -21.00 8.30
C LEU A 93 8.83 -21.54 9.52
N HIS A 94 8.66 -22.87 9.61
CA HIS A 94 7.96 -23.47 10.74
C HIS A 94 8.69 -23.19 12.06
N ARG A 95 10.02 -23.32 12.05
CA ARG A 95 10.88 -23.03 13.20
C ARG A 95 10.93 -21.55 13.53
N ASP A 96 11.08 -20.72 12.52
CA ASP A 96 11.05 -19.26 12.61
C ASP A 96 9.77 -18.77 13.31
N LEU A 97 8.59 -19.16 12.80
CA LEU A 97 7.31 -18.75 13.37
C LEU A 97 7.10 -19.26 14.80
N ASN A 98 7.46 -20.51 15.10
CA ASN A 98 7.35 -21.05 16.45
C ASN A 98 8.35 -20.42 17.45
N HIS A 99 9.42 -19.78 16.95
CA HIS A 99 10.40 -19.08 17.79
C HIS A 99 10.14 -17.57 17.90
N MET A 100 9.29 -16.97 17.05
CA MET A 100 8.98 -15.53 17.11
C MET A 100 8.39 -15.06 18.46
N TRP A 101 7.62 -15.91 19.16
CA TRP A 101 7.02 -15.56 20.45
C TRP A 101 7.94 -15.85 21.65
N PRO A 102 8.57 -17.04 21.78
CA PRO A 102 9.45 -17.33 22.90
C PRO A 102 10.88 -16.76 22.75
N GLY A 103 11.29 -16.41 21.53
CA GLY A 103 12.65 -15.98 21.21
C GLY A 103 12.94 -14.52 21.59
N GLU A 104 14.23 -14.23 21.73
CA GLU A 104 14.72 -12.87 22.01
C GLU A 104 15.57 -12.37 20.83
N ARG A 105 15.48 -11.08 20.52
CA ARG A 105 16.32 -10.48 19.47
C ARG A 105 17.80 -10.71 19.81
N GLY A 106 18.55 -11.25 18.86
CA GLY A 106 19.99 -11.51 19.03
C GLY A 106 20.33 -12.78 19.81
N ASP A 107 19.37 -13.67 20.09
CA ASP A 107 19.64 -14.99 20.72
C ASP A 107 20.39 -15.98 19.80
N GLY A 108 20.62 -15.62 18.53
CA GLY A 108 21.34 -16.41 17.54
C GLY A 108 20.53 -17.57 16.94
N PHE A 109 19.24 -17.70 17.28
CA PHE A 109 18.39 -18.76 16.74
C PHE A 109 18.23 -18.62 15.22
N TRP A 110 17.89 -17.40 14.75
CA TRP A 110 17.64 -17.13 13.33
C TRP A 110 18.89 -17.32 12.46
N ASP A 111 20.08 -17.17 13.02
CA ASP A 111 21.34 -17.39 12.29
C ASP A 111 21.46 -18.83 11.77
N ASN A 112 20.93 -19.79 12.54
CA ASN A 112 20.88 -21.20 12.14
C ASN A 112 19.88 -21.47 11.01
N LEU A 113 18.96 -20.54 10.75
CA LEU A 113 17.97 -20.64 9.68
C LEU A 113 18.44 -19.99 8.37
N LEU A 114 19.41 -19.08 8.44
CA LEU A 114 19.93 -18.33 7.27
C LEU A 114 20.37 -19.24 6.11
N PRO A 115 21.09 -20.36 6.31
CA PRO A 115 21.52 -21.20 5.21
C PRO A 115 20.34 -21.75 4.39
N TYR A 116 19.25 -22.15 5.05
CA TYR A 116 18.06 -22.67 4.38
C TYR A 116 17.40 -21.59 3.53
N TYR A 117 17.22 -20.39 4.07
CA TYR A 117 16.62 -19.28 3.33
C TYR A 117 17.52 -18.79 2.19
N ARG A 118 18.83 -18.63 2.42
CA ARG A 118 19.80 -18.20 1.40
C ARG A 118 19.86 -19.18 0.23
N ILE A 119 20.00 -20.48 0.52
CA ILE A 119 20.07 -21.52 -0.51
C ILE A 119 18.76 -21.62 -1.29
N ALA A 120 17.61 -21.56 -0.61
CA ALA A 120 16.31 -21.57 -1.29
C ALA A 120 16.13 -20.32 -2.17
N ALA A 121 16.43 -19.12 -1.66
CA ALA A 121 16.33 -17.86 -2.39
C ALA A 121 17.21 -17.86 -3.65
N ALA A 122 18.46 -18.32 -3.55
CA ALA A 122 19.38 -18.40 -4.68
C ALA A 122 18.93 -19.41 -5.75
N ASN A 123 18.13 -20.40 -5.38
CA ASN A 123 17.53 -21.39 -6.28
C ASN A 123 16.11 -21.00 -6.77
N GLY A 124 15.74 -19.72 -6.67
CA GLY A 124 14.50 -19.20 -7.24
C GLY A 124 13.31 -19.16 -6.29
N ASP A 125 13.52 -19.40 -4.99
CA ASP A 125 12.45 -19.32 -4.00
C ASP A 125 12.21 -17.88 -3.54
N TYR A 126 11.31 -17.17 -4.22
CA TYR A 126 10.98 -15.79 -3.87
C TYR A 126 10.35 -15.67 -2.47
N LYS A 127 9.71 -16.72 -1.92
CA LYS A 127 9.16 -16.67 -0.56
C LYS A 127 10.29 -16.68 0.47
N ALA A 128 11.29 -17.54 0.27
CA ALA A 128 12.49 -17.57 1.09
C ALA A 128 13.25 -16.24 0.99
N ASN A 129 13.37 -15.69 -0.22
CA ASN A 129 14.02 -14.40 -0.45
C ASN A 129 13.34 -13.26 0.34
N VAL A 130 12.03 -13.09 0.23
CA VAL A 130 11.29 -12.04 0.95
C VAL A 130 11.35 -12.25 2.47
N ARG A 131 11.24 -13.49 2.95
CA ARG A 131 11.35 -13.77 4.39
C ARG A 131 12.75 -13.49 4.92
N LEU A 132 13.79 -13.83 4.15
CA LEU A 132 15.18 -13.55 4.48
C LEU A 132 15.45 -12.05 4.59
N GLN A 133 14.94 -11.27 3.63
CA GLN A 133 15.06 -9.81 3.69
C GLN A 133 14.44 -9.25 4.98
N PHE A 134 13.27 -9.74 5.38
CA PHE A 134 12.59 -9.32 6.61
C PHE A 134 13.40 -9.65 7.88
N ILE A 135 13.92 -10.87 8.03
CA ILE A 135 14.65 -11.26 9.24
C ILE A 135 15.99 -10.52 9.38
N LEU A 136 16.64 -10.21 8.26
CA LEU A 136 17.88 -9.43 8.22
C LEU A 136 17.63 -7.96 8.54
N SER A 137 16.57 -7.37 7.97
CA SER A 137 16.29 -5.93 8.15
C SER A 137 15.73 -5.58 9.53
N ASP A 138 15.00 -6.48 10.18
CA ASP A 138 14.37 -6.21 11.47
C ASP A 138 15.29 -6.50 12.69
N GLY A 139 16.53 -6.94 12.45
CA GLY A 139 17.54 -7.13 13.49
C GLY A 139 17.35 -8.37 14.36
N TRP A 140 16.72 -9.43 13.83
CA TRP A 140 16.56 -10.71 14.54
C TRP A 140 17.83 -11.55 14.58
N THR A 141 18.71 -11.35 13.59
CA THR A 141 19.96 -12.08 13.40
C THR A 141 21.13 -11.40 14.09
N GLN A 142 22.23 -12.12 14.36
CA GLN A 142 23.48 -11.52 14.81
C GLN A 142 24.38 -11.03 13.65
N VAL A 143 23.89 -11.09 12.40
CA VAL A 143 24.58 -10.54 11.24
C VAL A 143 24.80 -9.04 11.46
N PRO A 144 26.04 -8.53 11.32
CA PRO A 144 26.32 -7.09 11.44
C PRO A 144 25.43 -6.27 10.51
N GLU A 145 24.94 -5.13 11.00
CA GLU A 145 23.97 -4.27 10.30
C GLU A 145 24.38 -3.96 8.85
N ILE A 146 25.64 -3.56 8.63
CA ILE A 146 26.17 -3.26 7.29
C ILE A 146 26.16 -4.50 6.37
N GLU A 147 26.46 -5.68 6.91
CA GLU A 147 26.45 -6.93 6.14
C GLU A 147 25.01 -7.32 5.77
N ALA A 148 24.07 -7.16 6.71
CA ALA A 148 22.65 -7.38 6.48
C ALA A 148 22.08 -6.44 5.40
N GLU A 149 22.43 -5.15 5.43
CA GLU A 149 22.03 -4.18 4.40
C GLU A 149 22.53 -4.58 3.00
N ILE A 150 23.80 -4.97 2.90
CA ILE A 150 24.40 -5.41 1.63
C ILE A 150 23.67 -6.66 1.12
N GLU A 151 23.41 -7.63 1.99
CA GLU A 151 22.72 -8.87 1.63
C GLU A 151 21.27 -8.60 1.19
N VAL A 152 20.51 -7.77 1.92
CA VAL A 152 19.14 -7.37 1.56
C VAL A 152 19.10 -6.72 0.19
N HIS A 153 20.06 -5.84 -0.14
CA HIS A 153 20.15 -5.24 -1.47
C HIS A 153 20.41 -6.27 -2.57
N GLN A 154 21.30 -7.24 -2.31
CA GLN A 154 21.57 -8.33 -3.25
C GLN A 154 20.34 -9.23 -3.44
N LEU A 155 19.64 -9.57 -2.36
CA LEU A 155 18.41 -10.34 -2.38
C LEU A 155 17.31 -9.62 -3.16
N ASN A 156 17.17 -8.30 -2.99
CA ASN A 156 16.18 -7.52 -3.73
C ASN A 156 16.51 -7.44 -5.24
N LYS A 157 17.80 -7.35 -5.61
CA LYS A 157 18.23 -7.48 -7.02
C LYS A 157 17.93 -8.86 -7.61
N GLN A 158 18.07 -9.93 -6.82
CA GLN A 158 17.69 -11.28 -7.26
C GLN A 158 16.17 -11.38 -7.41
N LEU A 159 15.41 -10.85 -6.44
CA LEU A 159 13.96 -10.82 -6.45
C LEU A 159 13.43 -10.05 -7.66
N GLN A 160 14.07 -8.95 -8.05
CA GLN A 160 13.67 -8.17 -9.22
C GLN A 160 13.65 -8.97 -10.53
N LYS A 161 14.45 -10.03 -10.64
CA LYS A 161 14.44 -10.92 -11.82
C LYS A 161 13.23 -11.85 -11.86
N GLN A 162 12.59 -12.10 -10.71
CA GLN A 162 11.47 -13.04 -10.55
C GLN A 162 10.14 -12.31 -10.33
N LEU A 163 10.14 -11.34 -9.42
CA LEU A 163 9.02 -10.52 -8.97
C LEU A 163 9.44 -9.04 -8.99
N PRO A 164 9.54 -8.41 -10.17
CA PRO A 164 10.00 -7.03 -10.30
C PRO A 164 9.07 -6.02 -9.62
N ALA A 165 7.76 -6.26 -9.60
CA ALA A 165 6.80 -5.36 -8.96
C ALA A 165 6.95 -5.42 -7.43
N THR A 166 7.05 -6.62 -6.86
CA THR A 166 7.33 -6.80 -5.43
C THR A 166 8.69 -6.19 -5.05
N ALA A 167 9.73 -6.39 -5.86
CA ALA A 167 11.06 -5.83 -5.61
C ALA A 167 11.07 -4.29 -5.59
N TYR A 168 10.35 -3.64 -6.52
CA TYR A 168 10.19 -2.18 -6.49
C TYR A 168 9.42 -1.68 -5.26
N TYR A 169 8.42 -2.44 -4.81
CA TYR A 169 7.69 -2.12 -3.59
C TYR A 169 8.57 -2.23 -2.34
N LEU A 170 9.40 -3.28 -2.23
CA LEU A 170 10.36 -3.40 -1.14
C LEU A 170 11.43 -2.31 -1.19
N LEU A 171 11.95 -1.99 -2.38
CA LEU A 171 12.91 -0.90 -2.57
C LEU A 171 12.35 0.45 -2.10
N LYS A 172 11.07 0.71 -2.36
CA LYS A 172 10.37 1.89 -1.85
C LYS A 172 10.44 1.95 -0.32
N GLY A 173 10.19 0.83 0.37
CA GLY A 173 10.30 0.76 1.83
C GLY A 173 11.73 1.04 2.32
N TYR A 174 12.73 0.41 1.69
CA TYR A 174 14.14 0.64 2.04
C TYR A 174 14.59 2.09 1.86
N ILE A 175 14.09 2.78 0.83
CA ILE A 175 14.37 4.22 0.63
C ILE A 175 13.73 5.08 1.71
N GLU A 176 12.49 4.76 2.12
CA GLU A 176 11.79 5.50 3.18
C GLU A 176 12.45 5.32 4.54
N ASP A 177 12.90 4.11 4.85
CA ASP A 177 13.57 3.77 6.10
C ASP A 177 15.06 4.18 6.10
N GLY A 178 15.61 4.52 4.94
CA GLY A 178 17.04 4.81 4.77
C GLY A 178 17.95 3.57 4.90
N TYR A 179 17.40 2.39 4.67
CA TYR A 179 18.07 1.09 4.87
C TYR A 179 18.96 0.73 3.67
N GLY A 180 20.27 0.92 3.79
CA GLY A 180 21.27 0.54 2.77
C GLY A 180 21.15 1.21 1.39
N VAL A 181 20.21 2.13 1.18
CA VAL A 181 19.92 2.76 -0.12
C VAL A 181 19.74 4.27 0.03
N SER A 182 20.49 5.04 -0.76
CA SER A 182 20.28 6.47 -0.94
C SER A 182 19.68 6.74 -2.32
N ALA A 183 18.55 7.46 -2.36
CA ALA A 183 17.88 7.86 -3.59
C ALA A 183 17.52 9.36 -3.51
N PRO A 184 17.32 10.04 -4.64
CA PRO A 184 16.87 11.43 -4.63
C PRO A 184 15.58 11.58 -3.81
N PRO A 185 15.39 12.74 -3.14
CA PRO A 185 14.15 13.01 -2.42
C PRO A 185 12.92 12.75 -3.30
N ASP A 186 11.87 12.17 -2.70
CA ASP A 186 10.56 11.92 -3.32
C ASP A 186 10.56 10.82 -4.41
N SER A 187 11.66 10.08 -4.58
CA SER A 187 11.74 8.93 -5.50
C SER A 187 10.94 7.71 -5.03
N GLU A 188 10.64 7.60 -3.74
CA GLU A 188 9.84 6.52 -3.15
C GLU A 188 8.44 6.43 -3.79
N LEU A 189 7.87 7.58 -4.16
CA LEU A 189 6.56 7.66 -4.80
C LEU A 189 6.59 7.20 -6.26
N ALA A 190 7.70 7.48 -6.97
CA ALA A 190 7.91 6.97 -8.32
C ALA A 190 8.08 5.44 -8.31
N PHE A 191 8.81 4.89 -7.32
CA PHE A 191 8.93 3.44 -7.15
C PHE A 191 7.61 2.78 -6.74
N LEU A 192 6.83 3.40 -5.86
CA LEU A 192 5.49 2.94 -5.51
C LEU A 192 4.59 2.86 -6.76
N ARG A 193 4.55 3.94 -7.55
CA ARG A 193 3.74 3.99 -8.76
C ARG A 193 4.18 2.91 -9.75
N LYS A 194 5.49 2.79 -9.98
CA LYS A 194 6.06 1.76 -10.84
C LYS A 194 5.71 0.35 -10.37
N ALA A 195 5.82 0.07 -9.07
CA ALA A 195 5.44 -1.22 -8.49
C ALA A 195 3.94 -1.52 -8.69
N ALA A 196 3.07 -0.53 -8.51
CA ALA A 196 1.62 -0.69 -8.71
C ALA A 196 1.27 -0.99 -10.17
N ASP A 197 1.87 -0.25 -11.12
CA ASP A 197 1.69 -0.43 -12.56
C ASP A 197 2.25 -1.79 -13.04
N MET A 198 3.28 -2.32 -12.38
CA MET A 198 3.84 -3.65 -12.65
C MET A 198 3.08 -4.79 -11.96
N GLY A 199 2.09 -4.48 -11.13
CA GLY A 199 1.19 -5.47 -10.56
C GLY A 199 1.47 -5.88 -9.11
N SER A 200 2.28 -5.14 -8.36
CA SER A 200 2.45 -5.41 -6.93
C SER A 200 1.15 -5.09 -6.19
N ARG A 201 0.52 -6.12 -5.63
CA ARG A 201 -0.72 -6.00 -4.86
C ARG A 201 -0.59 -5.02 -3.68
N ASP A 202 0.55 -5.01 -3.01
CA ASP A 202 0.79 -4.16 -1.85
C ASP A 202 1.01 -2.72 -2.30
N ALA A 203 1.72 -2.50 -3.41
CA ALA A 203 1.85 -1.18 -4.02
C ALA A 203 0.52 -0.62 -4.53
N GLN A 204 -0.33 -1.45 -5.15
CA GLN A 204 -1.67 -1.06 -5.60
C GLN A 204 -2.54 -0.61 -4.43
N TYR A 205 -2.52 -1.35 -3.31
CA TYR A 205 -3.20 -0.94 -2.09
C TYR A 205 -2.67 0.39 -1.54
N VAL A 206 -1.35 0.50 -1.33
CA VAL A 206 -0.75 1.72 -0.76
C VAL A 206 -0.99 2.93 -1.67
N LEU A 207 -0.89 2.77 -2.99
CA LEU A 207 -1.20 3.83 -3.94
C LEU A 207 -2.67 4.27 -3.85
N GLY A 208 -3.60 3.32 -3.74
CA GLY A 208 -5.02 3.62 -3.57
C GLY A 208 -5.31 4.38 -2.27
N ASP A 209 -4.70 3.95 -1.17
CA ASP A 209 -4.82 4.61 0.15
C ASP A 209 -4.31 6.05 0.10
N MET A 210 -3.14 6.26 -0.50
CA MET A 210 -2.55 7.58 -0.68
C MET A 210 -3.42 8.49 -1.55
N ILE A 211 -3.96 7.98 -2.66
CA ILE A 211 -4.86 8.74 -3.56
C ILE A 211 -6.15 9.13 -2.83
N SER A 212 -6.71 8.23 -2.02
CA SER A 212 -7.94 8.51 -1.27
C SER A 212 -7.76 9.63 -0.23
N SER A 213 -6.57 9.68 0.38
CA SER A 213 -6.20 10.60 1.46
C SER A 213 -5.87 12.03 1.02
N ILE A 214 -5.85 12.31 -0.29
CA ILE A 214 -5.66 13.65 -0.83
C ILE A 214 -6.88 14.51 -0.46
N ASP A 215 -6.63 15.69 0.08
CA ASP A 215 -7.68 16.64 0.47
C ASP A 215 -7.94 17.63 -0.68
N ASP A 216 -8.74 17.19 -1.65
CA ASP A 216 -9.18 17.99 -2.79
C ASP A 216 -10.58 17.55 -3.24
N ASP A 217 -11.57 18.41 -3.02
CA ASP A 217 -12.98 18.14 -3.33
C ASP A 217 -13.24 18.03 -4.84
N ALA A 218 -12.51 18.80 -5.66
CA ALA A 218 -12.72 18.83 -7.11
C ALA A 218 -12.40 17.48 -7.78
N THR A 219 -11.38 16.77 -7.28
CA THR A 219 -10.97 15.45 -7.78
C THR A 219 -11.54 14.28 -6.99
N ARG A 220 -12.20 14.52 -5.85
CA ARG A 220 -12.68 13.47 -4.93
C ARG A 220 -13.46 12.34 -5.61
N PRO A 221 -14.47 12.59 -6.47
CA PRO A 221 -15.21 11.50 -7.12
C PRO A 221 -14.31 10.60 -7.97
N PHE A 222 -13.38 11.18 -8.73
CA PHE A 222 -12.43 10.44 -9.56
C PHE A 222 -11.43 9.65 -8.72
N ARG A 223 -10.89 10.25 -7.66
CA ARG A 223 -9.94 9.58 -6.76
C ARG A 223 -10.55 8.38 -6.05
N LEU A 224 -11.82 8.47 -5.64
CA LEU A 224 -12.53 7.35 -5.02
C LEU A 224 -12.78 6.20 -6.01
N ASP A 225 -13.13 6.49 -7.27
CA ASP A 225 -13.25 5.47 -8.31
C ASP A 225 -11.91 4.77 -8.60
N LEU A 226 -10.85 5.55 -8.73
CA LEU A 226 -9.48 5.03 -8.92
C LEU A 226 -9.00 4.19 -7.73
N MET A 227 -9.23 4.65 -6.50
CA MET A 227 -8.93 3.89 -5.28
C MET A 227 -9.66 2.55 -5.29
N LYS A 228 -10.97 2.52 -5.61
CA LYS A 228 -11.75 1.28 -5.69
C LYS A 228 -11.18 0.32 -6.74
N LYS A 229 -10.76 0.81 -7.91
CA LYS A 229 -10.09 0.00 -8.95
C LYS A 229 -8.76 -0.59 -8.49
N LEU A 230 -7.93 0.22 -7.82
CA LEU A 230 -6.66 -0.20 -7.24
C LEU A 230 -6.88 -1.27 -6.16
N TYR A 231 -7.84 -1.05 -5.27
CA TYR A 231 -8.18 -2.00 -4.22
C TYR A 231 -8.72 -3.30 -4.80
N GLN A 232 -9.60 -3.25 -5.81
CA GLN A 232 -10.12 -4.44 -6.48
C GLN A 232 -8.98 -5.30 -7.04
N CYS A 233 -8.04 -4.66 -7.76
CA CYS A 233 -6.89 -5.36 -8.34
C CYS A 233 -5.97 -5.97 -7.27
N ALA A 234 -5.73 -5.26 -6.17
CA ALA A 234 -4.92 -5.74 -5.04
C ALA A 234 -5.62 -6.89 -4.28
N ALA A 235 -6.91 -6.76 -4.03
CA ALA A 235 -7.74 -7.75 -3.33
C ALA A 235 -7.74 -9.09 -4.06
N GLU A 236 -7.95 -9.08 -5.38
CA GLU A 236 -7.92 -10.28 -6.24
C GLU A 236 -6.57 -11.02 -6.22
N GLN A 237 -5.49 -10.34 -5.81
CA GLN A 237 -4.16 -10.90 -5.62
C GLN A 237 -3.86 -11.26 -4.14
N GLY A 238 -4.88 -11.19 -3.29
CA GLY A 238 -4.83 -11.55 -1.87
C GLY A 238 -4.20 -10.48 -0.97
N GLN A 239 -4.35 -9.20 -1.30
CA GLN A 239 -4.02 -8.10 -0.38
C GLN A 239 -5.19 -7.94 0.61
N LYS A 240 -4.92 -8.20 1.90
CA LYS A 240 -5.93 -8.38 2.94
C LYS A 240 -6.70 -7.10 3.29
N ASP A 241 -6.03 -5.96 3.27
CA ASP A 241 -6.62 -4.65 3.63
C ASP A 241 -7.45 -4.08 2.49
N ALA A 242 -6.98 -4.15 1.24
CA ALA A 242 -7.71 -3.78 0.05
C ALA A 242 -9.05 -4.52 -0.05
N ALA A 243 -9.04 -5.84 0.14
CA ALA A 243 -10.25 -6.66 0.16
C ALA A 243 -11.21 -6.23 1.28
N TYR A 244 -10.70 -5.92 2.47
CA TYR A 244 -11.50 -5.42 3.58
C TYR A 244 -12.14 -4.05 3.28
N TRP A 245 -11.37 -3.11 2.74
CA TRP A 245 -11.87 -1.77 2.40
C TRP A 245 -12.89 -1.80 1.28
N LEU A 246 -12.72 -2.65 0.26
CA LEU A 246 -13.77 -2.90 -0.74
C LEU A 246 -15.07 -3.37 -0.08
N GLY A 247 -14.97 -4.36 0.81
CA GLY A 247 -16.12 -4.84 1.58
C GLY A 247 -16.80 -3.73 2.39
N MET A 248 -16.04 -2.72 2.83
CA MET A 248 -16.58 -1.58 3.56
C MET A 248 -17.29 -0.55 2.67
N PHE A 249 -16.84 -0.34 1.43
CA PHE A 249 -17.42 0.69 0.54
C PHE A 249 -18.62 0.19 -0.28
N LEU A 250 -18.69 -1.11 -0.57
CA LEU A 250 -19.75 -1.70 -1.41
C LEU A 250 -21.17 -1.58 -0.82
N PRO A 251 -21.39 -1.65 0.51
CA PRO A 251 -22.71 -1.45 1.11
C PRO A 251 -23.33 -0.07 0.81
N ASP A 252 -22.52 1.00 0.69
CA ASP A 252 -23.00 2.35 0.34
C ASP A 252 -23.61 2.41 -1.08
N GLU A 253 -23.28 1.43 -1.92
CA GLU A 253 -23.81 1.25 -3.27
C GLU A 253 -24.90 0.16 -3.34
N ASN A 254 -25.41 -0.31 -2.18
CA ASN A 254 -26.34 -1.44 -2.05
C ASN A 254 -25.80 -2.77 -2.62
N LYS A 255 -24.46 -2.91 -2.73
CA LYS A 255 -23.77 -4.09 -3.27
C LYS A 255 -23.39 -5.08 -2.17
N TYR A 256 -24.38 -5.50 -1.37
CA TYR A 256 -24.13 -6.32 -0.18
C TYR A 256 -23.48 -7.68 -0.47
N LYS A 257 -23.88 -8.35 -1.55
CA LYS A 257 -23.29 -9.64 -1.94
C LYS A 257 -21.81 -9.50 -2.27
N GLU A 258 -21.46 -8.50 -3.07
CA GLU A 258 -20.08 -8.20 -3.44
C GLU A 258 -19.25 -7.78 -2.21
N ALA A 259 -19.87 -7.09 -1.25
CA ALA A 259 -19.24 -6.77 0.03
C ALA A 259 -18.88 -8.04 0.83
N VAL A 260 -19.79 -9.01 0.87
CA VAL A 260 -19.56 -10.31 1.52
C VAL A 260 -18.44 -11.08 0.80
N ASP A 261 -18.45 -11.11 -0.54
CA ASP A 261 -17.39 -11.73 -1.33
C ASP A 261 -16.01 -11.09 -1.06
N ALA A 262 -15.96 -9.75 -0.98
CA ALA A 262 -14.74 -9.01 -0.67
C ALA A 262 -14.24 -9.28 0.76
N TYR A 263 -15.13 -9.31 1.76
CA TYR A 263 -14.75 -9.70 3.11
C TYR A 263 -14.28 -11.16 3.17
N HIS A 264 -14.92 -12.07 2.44
CA HIS A 264 -14.50 -13.47 2.36
C HIS A 264 -13.07 -13.60 1.80
N LEU A 265 -12.76 -12.85 0.75
CA LEU A 265 -11.41 -12.76 0.18
C LEU A 265 -10.39 -12.14 1.15
N ALA A 266 -10.80 -11.15 1.93
CA ALA A 266 -9.97 -10.54 2.97
C ALA A 266 -9.61 -11.56 4.07
N ILE A 267 -10.57 -12.38 4.49
CA ILE A 267 -10.36 -13.43 5.50
C ILE A 267 -9.42 -14.51 4.96
N LYS A 268 -9.59 -14.97 3.71
CA LYS A 268 -8.64 -15.89 3.07
C LYS A 268 -7.20 -15.36 3.09
N SER A 269 -7.07 -14.04 2.98
CA SER A 269 -5.79 -13.33 3.00
C SER A 269 -5.30 -12.98 4.41
N GLY A 270 -6.03 -13.35 5.47
CA GLY A 270 -5.64 -13.17 6.86
C GLY A 270 -6.16 -11.91 7.56
N LYS A 271 -7.22 -11.26 7.07
CA LYS A 271 -7.81 -10.08 7.74
C LYS A 271 -8.79 -10.48 8.85
N ASP A 272 -8.36 -10.33 10.10
CA ASP A 272 -9.18 -10.49 11.31
C ASP A 272 -10.46 -9.66 11.27
N SER A 273 -10.35 -8.38 10.93
CA SER A 273 -11.47 -7.44 11.02
C SER A 273 -12.55 -7.73 9.98
N ALA A 274 -12.21 -8.38 8.87
CA ALA A 274 -13.18 -8.90 7.92
C ALA A 274 -13.94 -10.10 8.50
N ALA A 275 -13.26 -11.01 9.20
CA ALA A 275 -13.91 -12.14 9.89
C ALA A 275 -14.84 -11.63 10.99
N ARG A 276 -14.40 -10.66 11.80
CA ARG A 276 -15.25 -10.01 12.81
C ARG A 276 -16.48 -9.34 12.20
N ARG A 277 -16.32 -8.69 11.04
CA ARG A 277 -17.42 -8.05 10.32
C ARG A 277 -18.46 -9.07 9.85
N LEU A 278 -18.03 -10.15 9.19
CA LEU A 278 -18.96 -11.21 8.77
C LEU A 278 -19.60 -11.91 9.97
N SER A 279 -18.85 -12.16 11.04
CA SER A 279 -19.40 -12.69 12.29
C SER A 279 -20.60 -11.88 12.76
N ARG A 280 -20.44 -10.56 12.88
CA ARG A 280 -21.52 -9.65 13.30
C ARG A 280 -22.66 -9.61 12.29
N ALA A 281 -22.36 -9.58 10.99
CA ALA A 281 -23.36 -9.56 9.93
C ALA A 281 -24.32 -10.76 9.98
N PHE A 282 -23.84 -11.94 10.39
CA PHE A 282 -24.66 -13.16 10.53
C PHE A 282 -25.45 -13.26 11.86
N THR A 283 -25.34 -12.32 12.79
CA THR A 283 -26.04 -12.39 14.10
C THR A 283 -27.55 -12.16 14.04
N GLY A 284 -28.09 -11.60 12.95
CA GLY A 284 -29.53 -11.60 12.65
C GLY A 284 -30.38 -10.42 13.16
N ASN A 285 -29.79 -9.45 13.87
CA ASN A 285 -30.53 -8.33 14.48
C ASN A 285 -30.16 -6.96 13.91
N LEU A 286 -29.74 -6.92 12.64
CA LEU A 286 -29.23 -5.70 11.99
C LEU A 286 -30.29 -5.08 11.09
N LYS A 287 -30.33 -3.74 11.07
CA LYS A 287 -31.20 -2.93 10.22
C LYS A 287 -30.36 -2.19 9.19
N GLU A 288 -30.98 -1.80 8.09
CA GLU A 288 -30.36 -0.94 7.09
C GLU A 288 -29.82 0.35 7.75
N GLY A 289 -28.57 0.68 7.47
CA GLY A 289 -27.82 1.75 8.13
C GLY A 289 -26.93 1.31 9.29
N ASP A 290 -27.11 0.11 9.84
CA ASP A 290 -26.16 -0.45 10.81
C ASP A 290 -24.83 -0.76 10.12
N ILE A 291 -23.72 -0.49 10.80
CA ILE A 291 -22.38 -0.61 10.23
C ILE A 291 -22.06 -2.03 9.74
N ASP A 292 -22.66 -3.06 10.37
CA ASP A 292 -22.45 -4.47 10.05
C ASP A 292 -23.56 -5.05 9.16
N PHE A 293 -24.54 -4.24 8.73
CA PHE A 293 -25.66 -4.70 7.90
C PHE A 293 -25.20 -5.05 6.48
N LEU A 294 -25.29 -6.34 6.13
CA LEU A 294 -24.95 -6.88 4.81
C LEU A 294 -26.12 -7.63 4.15
N ASN A 295 -27.37 -7.36 4.58
CA ASN A 295 -28.57 -8.02 4.05
C ASN A 295 -28.45 -9.57 4.04
N LEU A 296 -27.93 -10.14 5.12
CA LEU A 296 -27.76 -11.58 5.29
C LEU A 296 -28.83 -12.14 6.23
N ALA A 297 -29.24 -13.37 5.96
CA ALA A 297 -30.04 -14.13 6.92
C ALA A 297 -29.20 -14.48 8.15
N GLN A 298 -29.85 -14.54 9.31
CA GLN A 298 -29.21 -14.98 10.54
C GLN A 298 -28.66 -16.40 10.40
N ASP A 299 -27.40 -16.59 10.80
CA ASP A 299 -26.74 -17.90 10.87
C ASP A 299 -25.76 -17.90 12.04
N ALA A 300 -26.22 -18.43 13.19
CA ALA A 300 -25.47 -18.41 14.43
C ALA A 300 -24.18 -19.23 14.37
N GLU A 301 -24.16 -20.34 13.63
CA GLU A 301 -22.96 -21.16 13.50
C GLU A 301 -21.94 -20.49 12.57
N ARG A 302 -22.36 -19.87 11.45
CA ARG A 302 -21.45 -19.04 10.62
C ARG A 302 -20.84 -17.91 11.44
N ALA A 303 -21.67 -17.21 12.20
CA ALA A 303 -21.21 -16.13 13.06
C ALA A 303 -20.13 -16.64 14.04
N ARG A 304 -20.39 -17.78 14.71
CA ARG A 304 -19.44 -18.42 15.61
C ARG A 304 -18.12 -18.78 14.91
N ARG A 305 -18.16 -19.42 13.74
CA ARG A 305 -16.94 -19.83 13.01
C ARG A 305 -16.09 -18.63 12.60
N TYR A 306 -16.72 -17.58 12.07
CA TYR A 306 -16.02 -16.33 11.77
C TYR A 306 -15.43 -15.67 13.01
N ASN A 307 -16.10 -15.74 14.17
CA ASN A 307 -15.55 -15.22 15.42
C ASN A 307 -14.27 -15.97 15.83
N ILE A 308 -14.29 -17.30 15.81
CA ILE A 308 -13.12 -18.12 16.13
C ILE A 308 -11.95 -17.82 15.18
N ILE A 309 -12.22 -17.70 13.88
CA ILE A 309 -11.20 -17.32 12.89
C ILE A 309 -10.67 -15.92 13.19
N SER A 310 -11.54 -14.95 13.46
CA SER A 310 -11.16 -13.58 13.82
C SER A 310 -10.23 -13.54 15.03
N ASP A 311 -10.57 -14.27 16.09
CA ASP A 311 -9.79 -14.30 17.34
C ASP A 311 -8.39 -14.88 17.09
N TYR A 312 -8.29 -15.96 16.30
CA TYR A 312 -7.01 -16.54 15.91
C TYR A 312 -6.18 -15.57 15.06
N LEU A 313 -6.77 -15.02 13.99
CA LEU A 313 -6.08 -14.08 13.09
C LEU A 313 -5.57 -12.85 13.84
N SER A 314 -6.35 -12.31 14.79
CA SER A 314 -5.94 -11.15 15.60
C SER A 314 -4.85 -11.50 16.61
N THR A 315 -4.94 -12.66 17.28
CA THR A 315 -3.96 -13.08 18.30
C THR A 315 -2.60 -13.38 17.66
N TYR A 316 -2.60 -13.97 16.47
CA TYR A 316 -1.41 -14.42 15.77
C TYR A 316 -1.03 -13.52 14.57
N ASP A 317 -1.50 -12.27 14.49
CA ASP A 317 -1.23 -11.37 13.35
C ASP A 317 0.27 -11.19 13.07
N PHE A 318 1.11 -11.23 14.10
CA PHE A 318 2.57 -11.18 13.98
C PHE A 318 3.17 -12.32 13.13
N MET A 319 2.49 -13.48 13.05
CA MET A 319 2.86 -14.59 12.18
C MET A 319 2.29 -14.46 10.75
N SER A 320 1.42 -13.46 10.52
CA SER A 320 0.70 -13.23 9.25
C SER A 320 -0.05 -14.47 8.73
N PRO A 321 -0.93 -15.08 9.55
CA PRO A 321 -1.70 -16.27 9.16
C PRO A 321 -2.59 -16.02 7.95
N LYS A 322 -2.80 -17.07 7.14
CA LYS A 322 -3.74 -17.08 6.01
C LYS A 322 -4.77 -18.19 6.18
N VAL A 323 -5.90 -18.05 5.50
CA VAL A 323 -7.02 -19.01 5.59
C VAL A 323 -7.38 -19.53 4.18
N PRO A 324 -6.47 -20.25 3.49
CA PRO A 324 -6.76 -20.76 2.15
C PRO A 324 -7.92 -21.77 2.14
N ASP A 325 -8.15 -22.48 3.25
CA ASP A 325 -9.20 -23.46 3.47
C ASP A 325 -10.54 -22.84 3.92
N LEU A 326 -10.72 -21.51 3.81
CA LEU A 326 -11.93 -20.84 4.30
C LEU A 326 -13.22 -21.39 3.66
N ASP A 327 -13.19 -21.77 2.38
CA ASP A 327 -14.37 -22.37 1.71
C ASP A 327 -14.72 -23.76 2.26
N GLU A 328 -13.73 -24.46 2.83
CA GLU A 328 -13.90 -25.76 3.48
C GLU A 328 -14.36 -25.60 4.94
N ILE A 329 -14.34 -24.38 5.49
CA ILE A 329 -14.74 -24.08 6.87
C ILE A 329 -16.07 -23.32 6.92
N VAL A 330 -16.22 -22.25 6.13
CA VAL A 330 -17.39 -21.36 6.11
C VAL A 330 -17.74 -20.97 4.66
N PRO A 331 -18.13 -21.93 3.79
CA PRO A 331 -18.47 -21.62 2.39
C PRO A 331 -19.65 -20.64 2.33
N LEU A 332 -19.62 -19.60 1.50
CA LEU A 332 -20.69 -18.58 1.49
C LEU A 332 -22.10 -19.16 1.26
N PRO A 333 -23.17 -18.57 1.85
CA PRO A 333 -24.54 -18.99 1.59
C PRO A 333 -24.87 -19.01 0.09
N PRO A 334 -25.69 -19.96 -0.39
CA PRO A 334 -26.56 -20.87 0.37
C PRO A 334 -25.93 -22.23 0.74
N ALA A 335 -24.63 -22.43 0.54
CA ALA A 335 -23.98 -23.71 0.83
C ALA A 335 -24.17 -24.12 2.31
N PRO A 336 -24.41 -25.41 2.63
CA PRO A 336 -24.43 -25.86 4.02
C PRO A 336 -23.02 -25.81 4.63
N LEU A 337 -22.94 -25.70 5.96
CA LEU A 337 -21.67 -25.74 6.66
C LEU A 337 -21.14 -27.17 6.77
N PRO A 338 -19.88 -27.45 6.38
CA PRO A 338 -19.25 -28.74 6.58
C PRO A 338 -18.88 -28.98 8.05
N GLU A 339 -18.51 -30.21 8.40
CA GLU A 339 -17.87 -30.51 9.68
C GLU A 339 -16.56 -29.73 9.83
N TRP A 340 -16.28 -29.21 11.02
CA TRP A 340 -15.10 -28.40 11.28
C TRP A 340 -14.56 -28.64 12.70
N ASP A 341 -13.25 -28.88 12.78
CA ASP A 341 -12.51 -29.15 14.02
C ASP A 341 -12.15 -27.89 14.83
N GLY A 342 -12.56 -26.70 14.37
CA GLY A 342 -12.27 -25.43 15.03
C GLY A 342 -10.93 -24.80 14.67
N LYS A 343 -10.16 -25.39 13.72
CA LYS A 343 -8.84 -24.88 13.32
C LYS A 343 -8.78 -24.50 11.85
N ILE A 344 -7.96 -23.51 11.52
CA ILE A 344 -7.61 -23.19 10.13
C ILE A 344 -6.36 -23.99 9.69
N ALA A 345 -6.14 -24.17 8.39
CA ALA A 345 -4.98 -24.92 7.87
C ALA A 345 -3.65 -24.40 8.39
N PHE A 346 -3.49 -23.07 8.48
CA PHE A 346 -2.29 -22.45 9.03
C PHE A 346 -2.05 -22.87 10.49
N GLN A 347 -3.08 -22.86 11.33
CA GLN A 347 -3.00 -23.28 12.72
C GLN A 347 -2.58 -24.74 12.83
N ARG A 348 -3.19 -25.63 12.04
CA ARG A 348 -2.82 -27.06 12.01
C ARG A 348 -1.37 -27.26 11.60
N TRP A 349 -0.86 -26.44 10.69
CA TRP A 349 0.51 -26.52 10.22
C TRP A 349 1.52 -26.04 11.27
N VAL A 350 1.26 -24.91 11.96
CA VAL A 350 2.15 -24.37 13.01
C VAL A 350 2.16 -25.24 14.27
N GLU A 351 1.00 -25.74 14.70
CA GLU A 351 0.88 -26.61 15.87
C GLU A 351 1.19 -28.09 15.57
N GLY A 352 1.39 -28.41 14.28
CA GLY A 352 1.55 -29.76 13.78
C GLY A 352 2.95 -30.32 13.98
N LYS A 353 3.23 -31.41 13.25
CA LYS A 353 4.59 -31.95 13.18
C LYS A 353 5.46 -31.01 12.36
N GLU A 354 6.65 -30.71 12.88
CA GLU A 354 7.67 -29.96 12.17
C GLU A 354 7.93 -30.59 10.78
N PRO A 355 8.01 -29.78 9.70
CA PRO A 355 8.38 -30.28 8.38
C PRO A 355 9.71 -31.06 8.41
N PRO A 356 9.87 -32.09 7.57
CA PRO A 356 11.07 -32.90 7.58
C PRO A 356 12.30 -32.06 7.24
N LYS A 357 13.31 -32.11 8.12
CA LYS A 357 14.60 -31.44 7.90
C LYS A 357 15.17 -31.84 6.53
N PRO A 358 15.56 -30.87 5.68
CA PRO A 358 16.26 -31.14 4.42
C PRO A 358 17.50 -32.01 4.66
N SER A 359 17.75 -32.98 3.79
CA SER A 359 18.94 -33.82 3.91
C SER A 359 20.20 -33.03 3.59
N ASP A 360 21.33 -33.46 4.14
CA ASP A 360 22.63 -32.82 3.89
C ASP A 360 22.99 -32.89 2.39
N GLU A 361 22.59 -33.96 1.69
CA GLU A 361 22.74 -34.10 0.24
C GLU A 361 21.90 -33.08 -0.52
N LEU A 362 20.65 -32.84 -0.10
CA LEU A 362 19.78 -31.85 -0.74
C LEU A 362 20.33 -30.44 -0.54
N MET A 363 20.73 -30.10 0.70
CA MET A 363 21.36 -28.82 1.03
C MET A 363 22.62 -28.61 0.17
N LYS A 364 23.48 -29.65 0.08
CA LYS A 364 24.70 -29.59 -0.73
C LYS A 364 24.40 -29.45 -2.22
N LYS A 365 23.45 -30.21 -2.77
CA LYS A 365 23.04 -30.15 -4.18
C LYS A 365 22.63 -28.73 -4.57
N LEU A 366 21.73 -28.12 -3.80
CA LEU A 366 21.21 -26.78 -4.08
C LEU A 366 22.26 -25.68 -3.84
N ALA A 367 23.13 -25.84 -2.84
CA ALA A 367 24.24 -24.93 -2.61
C ALA A 367 25.26 -24.98 -3.76
N ASP A 368 25.67 -26.17 -4.19
CA ASP A 368 26.62 -26.37 -5.31
C ASP A 368 26.04 -25.81 -6.62
N GLN A 369 24.73 -26.02 -6.87
CA GLN A 369 24.02 -25.45 -8.03
C GLN A 369 24.07 -23.92 -8.06
N ALA A 370 23.96 -23.28 -6.90
CA ALA A 370 24.01 -21.83 -6.73
C ALA A 370 25.43 -21.28 -6.44
N LYS A 371 26.46 -22.14 -6.39
CA LYS A 371 27.85 -21.80 -6.02
C LYS A 371 27.97 -21.14 -4.63
N LEU A 372 27.26 -21.70 -3.66
CA LEU A 372 27.22 -21.23 -2.27
C LEU A 372 27.97 -22.19 -1.34
N ASP A 373 28.47 -21.67 -0.22
CA ASP A 373 28.86 -22.50 0.92
C ASP A 373 27.62 -23.09 1.58
N VAL A 374 27.58 -24.41 1.77
CA VAL A 374 26.39 -25.11 2.30
C VAL A 374 26.07 -24.76 3.75
N LYS A 375 27.08 -24.38 4.55
CA LYS A 375 26.90 -24.11 5.99
C LYS A 375 26.36 -22.72 6.25
N THR A 376 26.72 -21.75 5.42
CA THR A 376 26.36 -20.34 5.58
C THR A 376 25.29 -19.91 4.59
N GLY A 377 25.19 -20.57 3.44
CA GLY A 377 24.40 -20.15 2.29
C GLY A 377 24.97 -18.92 1.57
N LEU A 378 26.18 -18.47 1.91
CA LEU A 378 26.81 -17.32 1.27
C LEU A 378 27.59 -17.72 0.01
N PRO A 379 27.80 -16.82 -0.97
CA PRO A 379 28.62 -17.10 -2.14
C PRO A 379 30.02 -17.57 -1.76
N LEU A 380 30.51 -18.60 -2.46
CA LEU A 380 31.92 -19.01 -2.32
C LEU A 380 32.81 -17.85 -2.79
N ALA A 381 33.81 -17.49 -1.98
CA ALA A 381 34.76 -16.44 -2.33
C ALA A 381 35.44 -16.79 -3.67
N GLU A 382 35.37 -15.89 -4.65
CA GLU A 382 36.20 -16.02 -5.86
C GLU A 382 37.68 -15.93 -5.45
N PRO A 383 38.59 -16.73 -6.06
CA PRO A 383 40.01 -16.52 -5.88
C PRO A 383 40.37 -15.13 -6.39
N THR A 384 40.66 -14.24 -5.45
CA THR A 384 40.92 -12.81 -5.65
C THR A 384 41.89 -12.54 -6.80
N GLN A 385 41.45 -11.81 -7.83
CA GLN A 385 42.32 -10.79 -8.40
C GLN A 385 42.41 -9.64 -7.39
N PRO A 386 43.56 -8.97 -7.23
CA PRO A 386 43.72 -7.93 -6.23
C PRO A 386 42.88 -6.72 -6.61
N GLU A 387 41.68 -6.62 -6.03
CA GLU A 387 40.81 -5.46 -6.18
C GLU A 387 41.42 -4.29 -5.39
N ALA A 388 41.85 -3.29 -6.15
CA ALA A 388 42.09 -1.96 -5.65
C ALA A 388 40.87 -1.53 -4.84
N ALA A 389 41.09 -1.25 -3.56
CA ALA A 389 40.17 -0.54 -2.69
C ALA A 389 39.76 0.78 -3.37
N LYS A 390 38.68 0.74 -4.14
CA LYS A 390 37.94 1.96 -4.48
C LYS A 390 37.17 2.30 -3.22
N ALA A 391 37.68 3.31 -2.52
CA ALA A 391 36.98 4.00 -1.47
C ALA A 391 35.54 4.28 -1.91
N TYR A 392 34.59 3.52 -1.38
CA TYR A 392 33.26 4.06 -1.18
C TYR A 392 33.46 5.21 -0.21
N SER A 393 33.18 6.43 -0.68
CA SER A 393 33.24 7.61 0.17
C SER A 393 32.31 7.37 1.36
N ALA A 394 32.91 7.10 2.51
CA ALA A 394 32.23 7.22 3.79
C ALA A 394 31.72 8.66 3.86
N HIS A 395 30.43 8.85 3.60
CA HIS A 395 29.78 10.04 4.11
C HIS A 395 29.87 9.95 5.64
N PRO A 396 30.38 10.99 6.32
CA PRO A 396 30.57 10.92 7.75
C PRO A 396 29.22 10.66 8.41
N VAL A 397 29.17 9.59 9.20
CA VAL A 397 28.10 9.34 10.17
C VAL A 397 28.07 10.55 11.09
N SER A 398 27.10 11.43 10.87
CA SER A 398 26.80 12.52 11.80
C SER A 398 26.35 11.89 13.10
N SER A 399 27.11 12.09 14.17
CA SER A 399 26.80 11.67 15.54
C SER A 399 25.67 12.49 16.20
N ASN A 400 24.91 13.25 15.40
CA ASN A 400 23.66 13.86 15.81
C ASN A 400 22.51 13.13 15.10
N PRO A 401 21.44 12.73 15.80
CA PRO A 401 20.22 12.29 15.11
C PRO A 401 19.84 13.40 14.14
N PRO A 402 19.56 13.10 12.86
CA PRO A 402 19.13 14.13 11.94
C PRO A 402 17.92 14.80 12.55
N GLN A 403 18.03 16.10 12.85
CA GLN A 403 16.83 16.92 13.02
C GLN A 403 16.04 16.68 11.74
N LYS A 404 14.88 16.04 11.86
CA LYS A 404 13.97 15.83 10.73
C LYS A 404 13.90 17.17 10.00
N PRO A 405 14.34 17.26 8.74
CA PRO A 405 14.09 18.47 7.97
C PRO A 405 12.60 18.78 8.09
N GLN A 406 12.19 20.05 8.10
CA GLN A 406 10.77 20.38 7.99
C GLN A 406 10.28 19.88 6.63
N THR A 407 9.93 18.60 6.58
CA THR A 407 9.43 17.90 5.42
C THR A 407 8.05 18.43 5.18
N LEU A 408 7.81 18.92 3.96
CA LEU A 408 6.47 19.07 3.44
C LEU A 408 5.69 17.78 3.75
N SER A 409 4.45 17.92 4.22
CA SER A 409 3.62 16.75 4.50
C SER A 409 3.56 15.86 3.26
N TRP A 410 3.47 14.54 3.44
CA TRP A 410 3.38 13.62 2.30
C TRP A 410 2.27 14.01 1.31
N ARG A 411 1.18 14.63 1.79
CA ARG A 411 0.09 15.19 0.98
C ARG A 411 0.57 16.28 0.01
N GLN A 412 1.43 17.17 0.49
CA GLN A 412 2.00 18.25 -0.31
C GLN A 412 3.04 17.72 -1.31
N LYS A 413 3.79 16.67 -0.93
CA LYS A 413 4.76 15.99 -1.81
C LYS A 413 4.08 15.23 -2.95
N PHE A 414 3.02 14.47 -2.64
CA PHE A 414 2.24 13.74 -3.64
C PHE A 414 1.52 14.70 -4.61
N LYS A 415 1.07 15.87 -4.11
CA LYS A 415 0.50 16.93 -4.95
C LYS A 415 1.50 17.47 -5.99
N ASN A 416 2.77 17.62 -5.63
CA ASN A 416 3.82 18.13 -6.52
C ASN A 416 4.28 17.12 -7.59
N LEU A 417 4.04 15.83 -7.38
CA LEU A 417 4.32 14.79 -8.39
C LEU A 417 3.17 14.60 -9.38
N LEU A 418 1.98 15.09 -9.04
CA LEU A 418 0.78 15.02 -9.89
C LEU A 418 0.50 16.32 -10.67
N SER A 419 1.11 17.44 -10.25
CA SER A 419 1.19 18.70 -10.99
C SER A 419 2.39 18.71 -11.93
#